data_AF-A0A392SQL0-F1
#
_entry.id   AF-A0A392SQL0-F1
#
_cell.length_a   1.000
_cell.length_b   1.000
_cell.length_c   1.000
_cell.angle_alpha   90.00
_cell.angle_beta   90.00
_cell.angle_gamma   90.00
#
_symmetry.space_group_name_H-M   'P 1'
#
loop_
_entity.id
_entity.type
_entity.pdbx_description
1 polymer ?
#
loop_
_entity_poly.entity_id
_entity_poly.type
_entity_poly.pdbx_seq_one_letter_code
_entity_poly.pdbx_strand_id
1 'polypeptide(L)'
;PQLGTYDGLTDPDEYIENINVLLNYRQVHGAIKCKLFPTTLRKRSMAWYKNLPPESITSWNNLREQFTRHFTASRAQPKTEATLEAIY
;
A
#
# COMPACT_ATOMS: atom_id res chain seq x y z
N PRO A 1 -17.35 8.49 4.38
CA PRO A 1 -16.35 7.46 4.74
C PRO A 1 -14.94 8.06 4.91
N GLN A 2 -14.36 7.99 6.11
CA GLN A 2 -12.96 8.38 6.29
C GLN A 2 -12.05 7.53 5.41
N LEU A 3 -10.95 8.09 4.94
CA LEU A 3 -9.92 7.32 4.26
C LEU A 3 -9.36 6.30 5.27
N GLY A 4 -9.42 5.01 4.95
CA GLY A 4 -8.82 3.98 5.79
C GLY A 4 -7.34 4.28 6.01
N THR A 5 -6.89 4.18 7.27
CA THR A 5 -5.48 4.42 7.60
C THR A 5 -4.68 3.14 7.47
N TYR A 6 -3.51 3.21 6.83
CA TYR A 6 -2.59 2.09 6.72
C TYR A 6 -1.36 2.33 7.58
N ASP A 7 -1.17 1.49 8.58
CA ASP A 7 -0.02 1.55 9.47
C ASP A 7 1.13 0.63 9.04
N GLY A 8 0.94 -0.07 7.91
CA GLY A 8 1.94 -0.95 7.35
C GLY A 8 1.65 -2.43 7.48
N LEU A 9 0.76 -2.86 8.40
CA LEU A 9 0.71 -4.26 8.84
C LEU A 9 -0.23 -5.17 8.04
N THR A 10 -1.17 -4.58 7.30
CA THR A 10 -2.13 -5.33 6.48
C THR A 10 -1.59 -5.55 5.07
N ASP A 11 -2.31 -6.33 4.27
CA ASP A 11 -1.93 -6.55 2.87
C ASP A 11 -1.88 -5.21 2.10
N PRO A 12 -0.74 -4.87 1.47
CA PRO A 12 -0.60 -3.61 0.74
C PRO A 12 -1.41 -3.57 -0.55
N ASP A 13 -1.66 -4.71 -1.21
CA ASP A 13 -2.46 -4.77 -2.44
C ASP A 13 -3.94 -4.54 -2.13
N GLU A 14 -4.47 -5.19 -1.09
CA GLU A 14 -5.83 -4.97 -0.60
C GLU A 14 -6.04 -3.51 -0.17
N TYR A 15 -5.03 -2.93 0.51
CA TYR A 15 -5.06 -1.52 0.86
C TYR A 15 -5.13 -0.60 -0.37
N ILE A 16 -4.30 -0.86 -1.39
CA ILE A 16 -4.29 -0.09 -2.63
C ILE A 16 -5.62 -0.22 -3.38
N GLU A 17 -6.24 -1.39 -3.39
CA GLU A 17 -7.55 -1.60 -3.99
C GLU A 17 -8.63 -0.78 -3.26
N ASN A 18 -8.67 -0.85 -1.93
CA ASN A 18 -9.58 -0.06 -1.11
C ASN A 18 -9.42 1.45 -1.34
N ILE A 19 -8.17 1.94 -1.42
CA ILE A 19 -7.90 3.33 -1.76
C ILE A 19 -8.38 3.66 -3.17
N ASN A 20 -8.21 2.78 -4.15
CA ASN A 20 -8.70 3.01 -5.50
C ASN A 20 -10.22 3.11 -5.56
N VAL A 21 -10.94 2.19 -4.92
CA VAL A 21 -12.41 2.22 -4.85
C VAL A 21 -12.90 3.53 -4.23
N LEU A 22 -12.30 3.93 -3.10
CA LEU A 22 -12.70 5.14 -2.39
C LEU A 22 -12.41 6.41 -3.19
N LEU A 23 -11.22 6.52 -3.79
CA LEU A 23 -10.85 7.68 -4.60
C LEU A 23 -11.67 7.77 -5.89
N ASN A 24 -11.98 6.62 -6.53
CA ASN A 24 -12.85 6.58 -7.71
C ASN A 24 -14.28 7.01 -7.36
N TYR A 25 -14.82 6.55 -6.23
CA TYR A 25 -16.13 6.99 -5.74
C TYR A 25 -16.20 8.51 -5.54
N ARG A 26 -15.08 9.12 -5.11
CA ARG A 26 -14.96 10.58 -4.95
C ARG A 26 -14.59 11.33 -6.24
N GLN A 27 -14.57 10.65 -7.39
CA GLN A 27 -14.17 11.24 -8.69
C GLN A 27 -12.76 11.86 -8.65
N VAL A 28 -11.85 11.26 -7.87
CA VAL A 28 -10.45 11.71 -7.75
C VAL A 28 -9.59 10.90 -8.72
N HIS A 29 -8.94 11.60 -9.65
CA HIS A 29 -8.16 10.98 -10.72
C HIS A 29 -6.73 11.53 -10.80
N GLY A 30 -5.87 10.78 -11.50
CA GLY A 30 -4.52 11.20 -11.86
C GLY A 30 -3.65 11.60 -10.67
N ALA A 31 -2.93 12.71 -10.83
CA ALA A 31 -1.96 13.22 -9.85
C ALA A 31 -2.59 13.57 -8.49
N ILE A 32 -3.90 13.81 -8.42
CA ILE A 32 -4.59 14.12 -7.16
C ILE A 32 -4.56 12.88 -6.24
N LYS A 33 -4.63 11.66 -6.80
CA LYS A 33 -4.49 10.43 -6.00
C LYS A 33 -3.14 10.38 -5.25
N CYS A 34 -2.05 10.75 -5.92
CA CYS A 34 -0.72 10.82 -5.31
C CYS A 34 -0.65 11.84 -4.17
N LYS A 35 -1.37 12.97 -4.28
CA LYS A 35 -1.41 14.00 -3.24
C LYS A 35 -2.24 13.59 -2.04
N LEU A 36 -3.29 12.78 -2.25
CA LEU A 36 -4.18 12.35 -1.16
C LEU A 36 -3.62 11.13 -0.41
N PHE A 37 -2.86 10.27 -1.08
CA PHE A 37 -2.32 9.05 -0.50
C PHE A 37 -1.52 9.25 0.81
N PRO A 38 -0.65 10.25 0.97
CA PRO A 38 0.10 10.42 2.22
C PRO A 38 -0.82 10.67 3.42
N THR A 39 -2.01 11.25 3.19
CA THR A 39 -2.99 11.52 4.26
C THR A 39 -3.57 10.24 4.88
N THR A 40 -3.45 9.12 4.17
CA THR A 40 -3.98 7.81 4.57
C THR A 40 -2.91 6.93 5.21
N LEU A 41 -1.66 7.37 5.24
CA LEU A 41 -0.54 6.64 5.83
C LEU A 41 -0.35 6.98 7.32
N ARG A 42 0.09 6.00 8.11
CA ARG A 42 0.39 6.14 9.54
C ARG A 42 1.64 5.37 9.92
N LYS A 43 2.28 5.75 11.02
CA LYS A 43 3.47 5.06 11.57
C LYS A 43 4.53 4.80 10.49
N ARG A 44 4.91 3.54 10.27
CA ARG A 44 5.99 3.12 9.37
C ARG A 44 5.72 3.44 7.90
N SER A 45 4.46 3.43 7.47
CA SER A 45 4.11 3.79 6.09
C SER A 45 4.29 5.28 5.81
N MET A 46 3.97 6.13 6.79
CA MET A 46 4.27 7.56 6.72
C MET A 46 5.79 7.81 6.75
N ALA A 47 6.55 7.07 7.55
CA ALA A 47 8.00 7.18 7.59
C ALA A 47 8.64 6.80 6.24
N TRP A 48 8.18 5.72 5.61
CA TRP A 48 8.60 5.35 4.25
C TRP A 48 8.36 6.49 3.26
N TYR A 49 7.15 7.05 3.24
CA TYR A 49 6.80 8.12 2.30
C TYR A 49 7.69 9.36 2.47
N LYS A 50 8.02 9.73 3.70
CA LYS A 50 8.91 10.87 4.00
C LYS A 50 10.37 10.64 3.57
N ASN A 51 10.80 9.38 3.46
CA ASN A 51 12.15 9.01 3.06
C ASN A 51 12.31 8.82 1.54
N LEU A 52 11.24 9.03 0.76
CA LEU A 52 11.32 8.98 -0.69
C LEU A 52 12.17 10.13 -1.23
N PRO A 53 13.01 9.91 -2.26
CA PRO A 53 13.70 10.99 -2.93
C PRO A 53 12.70 12.00 -3.50
N PRO A 54 13.05 13.31 -3.53
CA PRO A 54 12.26 14.30 -4.23
C PRO A 54 11.93 13.85 -5.66
N GLU A 55 10.71 14.10 -6.11
CA GLU A 55 10.25 13.80 -7.49
C GLU A 55 10.29 12.31 -7.89
N SER A 56 10.55 11.40 -6.95
CA SER A 56 10.55 9.94 -7.22
C SER A 56 9.18 9.39 -7.59
N ILE A 57 8.09 10.03 -7.17
CA ILE A 57 6.72 9.67 -7.53
C ILE A 57 6.27 10.52 -8.72
N THR A 58 6.23 9.91 -9.90
CA THR A 58 5.81 10.58 -11.15
C THR A 58 4.35 10.32 -11.52
N SER A 59 3.75 9.25 -10.98
CA SER A 59 2.37 8.87 -11.27
C SER A 59 1.77 7.99 -10.18
N TRP A 60 0.45 7.81 -10.20
CA TRP A 60 -0.23 6.89 -9.29
C TRP A 60 0.26 5.46 -9.45
N ASN A 61 0.55 5.03 -10.67
CA ASN A 61 1.07 3.69 -10.94
C ASN A 61 2.46 3.49 -10.33
N ASN A 62 3.35 4.46 -10.52
CA ASN A 62 4.68 4.44 -9.93
C ASN A 62 4.60 4.40 -8.39
N LEU A 63 3.74 5.21 -7.77
CA LEU A 63 3.53 5.18 -6.32
C LEU A 63 3.09 3.80 -5.84
N ARG A 64 2.09 3.20 -6.51
CA ARG A 64 1.58 1.87 -6.16
C ARG A 64 2.68 0.82 -6.20
N GLU A 65 3.47 0.80 -7.26
CA GLU A 65 4.57 -0.15 -7.45
C GLU A 65 5.65 0.01 -6.36
N GLN A 66 6.09 1.24 -6.09
CA GLN A 66 7.09 1.48 -5.05
C GLN A 66 6.57 1.10 -3.67
N PHE A 67 5.29 1.38 -3.39
CA PHE A 67 4.65 1.06 -2.13
C PHE A 67 4.51 -0.45 -1.93
N THR A 68 3.96 -1.18 -2.90
CA THR A 68 3.80 -2.64 -2.80
C THR A 68 5.16 -3.33 -2.72
N ARG A 69 6.17 -2.86 -3.47
CA ARG A 69 7.54 -3.36 -3.39
C ARG A 69 8.14 -3.17 -1.98
N HIS A 70 7.92 -2.02 -1.36
CA HIS A 70 8.43 -1.74 -0.02
C HIS A 70 7.73 -2.57 1.07
N PHE A 71 6.42 -2.77 0.96
CA PHE A 71 5.61 -3.52 1.91
C PHE A 71 5.41 -5.01 1.54
N THR A 72 6.24 -5.57 0.65
CA THR A 72 6.12 -6.97 0.18
C THR A 72 6.10 -7.97 1.33
N ALA A 73 6.84 -7.73 2.42
CA ALA A 73 6.85 -8.60 3.59
C ALA A 73 5.51 -8.65 4.37
N SER A 74 4.60 -7.71 4.10
CA SER A 74 3.25 -7.65 4.67
C SER A 74 2.17 -8.09 3.69
N ARG A 75 2.55 -8.49 2.48
CA ARG A 75 1.66 -9.20 1.56
C ARG A 75 1.20 -10.48 2.23
N ALA A 76 -0.10 -10.77 2.12
CA ALA A 76 -0.62 -12.06 2.53
C ALA A 76 0.17 -13.14 1.79
N GLN A 77 0.91 -13.94 2.54
CA GLN A 77 1.55 -15.10 1.95
C GLN A 77 0.43 -15.98 1.38
N PRO A 78 0.54 -16.49 0.14
CA PRO A 78 -0.26 -17.64 -0.22
C PRO A 78 0.04 -18.68 0.86
N LYS A 79 -1.00 -19.28 1.44
CA LYS A 79 -0.85 -20.39 2.38
C LYS A 79 -0.16 -21.53 1.63
N THR A 80 1.17 -21.49 1.50
CA THR A 80 1.94 -22.71 1.43
C THR A 80 1.77 -23.31 2.79
N GLU A 81 0.80 -24.21 2.84
CA GLU A 81 0.70 -25.32 3.77
C GLU A 81 2.11 -25.91 3.86
N ALA A 82 2.90 -25.39 4.79
CA ALA A 82 4.10 -26.05 5.23
C ALA A 82 3.60 -27.24 6.04
N THR A 83 3.20 -28.30 5.33
CA THR A 83 3.04 -29.62 5.90
C THR A 83 4.41 -29.97 6.43
N LEU A 84 4.60 -29.74 7.73
CA LEU A 84 5.66 -30.33 8.50
C LEU A 84 5.36 -31.83 8.52
N GLU A 85 5.76 -32.54 7.47
CA GLU A 85 6.02 -33.97 7.52
C GLU A 85 7.25 -34.16 8.42
N ALA A 86 7.03 -33.99 9.73
CA ALA A 86 7.98 -34.32 10.75
C ALA A 86 7.92 -35.84 10.97
N ILE A 87 8.88 -36.52 10.34
CA ILE A 87 9.60 -37.71 10.82
C ILE A 87 8.75 -38.97 11.03
N TYR A 88 9.03 -39.99 10.21
CA TYR A 88 9.01 -41.39 10.64
C TYR A 88 10.41 -41.98 10.49
#